data_AF-C0EVD6-F1
#
_entry.id   AF-C0EVD6-F1
#
_cell.length_a   1.000
_cell.length_b   1.000
_cell.length_c   1.000
_cell.angle_alpha   90.00
_cell.angle_beta   90.00
_cell.angle_gamma   90.00
#
_symmetry.space_group_name_H-M   'P 1'
#
loop_
_entity.id
_entity.type
_entity.pdbx_description
1 polymer ?
#
loop_
_entity_poly.entity_id
_entity_poly.type
_entity_poly.pdbx_seq_one_letter_code
_entity_poly.pdbx_strand_id
1 'polypeptide(L)'
;MTGGGLLLTISEHIMIGKTISHDAKAILRGVRHPFIWKKGLWYGITTSCGKDVIMYILSSREMRQKFYQNNDLKLLGLAGSMKEAYEIVLKLVQMGYNSDCIYEMNDYLEKF
;
A
#
# COMPACT_ATOMS: atom_id res chain seq x y z
N MET A 1 -4.65 -28.18 -6.88
CA MET A 1 -4.47 -27.65 -5.52
C MET A 1 -4.23 -26.15 -5.60
N THR A 2 -5.26 -25.32 -5.59
CA THR A 2 -5.11 -23.86 -5.59
C THR A 2 -4.90 -23.38 -4.16
N GLY A 3 -3.65 -23.37 -3.71
CA GLY A 3 -3.27 -22.63 -2.52
C GLY A 3 -3.45 -21.15 -2.82
N GLY A 4 -4.63 -20.61 -2.51
CA GLY A 4 -4.92 -19.18 -2.57
C GLY A 4 -4.12 -18.46 -1.50
N GLY A 5 -2.84 -18.28 -1.76
CA GLY A 5 -1.97 -17.42 -0.97
C GLY A 5 -2.43 -15.98 -1.13
N LEU A 6 -2.33 -15.22 -0.04
CA LEU A 6 -2.53 -13.78 -0.10
C LEU A 6 -1.52 -13.19 -1.07
N LEU A 7 -2.00 -12.49 -2.11
CA LEU A 7 -1.16 -11.85 -3.11
C LEU A 7 -0.83 -10.39 -2.74
N LEU A 8 -1.34 -9.89 -1.61
CA LEU A 8 -0.92 -8.58 -1.13
C LEU A 8 0.41 -8.69 -0.38
N THR A 9 1.47 -8.13 -0.97
CA THR A 9 2.82 -8.10 -0.39
C THR A 9 3.05 -6.79 0.35
N ILE A 10 4.03 -6.75 1.25
CA ILE A 10 4.44 -5.52 1.94
C ILE A 10 5.82 -5.17 1.46
N SER A 11 5.99 -3.91 1.05
CA SER A 11 7.27 -3.36 0.65
C SER A 11 8.35 -3.51 1.73
N GLU A 12 9.61 -3.68 1.31
CA GLU A 12 10.75 -3.73 2.24
C GLU A 12 10.86 -2.42 3.01
N HIS A 13 10.70 -1.30 2.29
CA HIS A 13 10.56 0.02 2.86
C HIS A 13 9.08 0.41 2.82
N ILE A 14 8.47 0.58 3.99
CA ILE A 14 7.08 1.04 4.10
C ILE A 14 7.02 2.42 4.75
N MET A 15 6.35 3.36 4.08
CA MET A 15 6.12 4.69 4.64
C MET A 15 4.94 4.69 5.60
N ILE A 16 5.16 5.14 6.83
CA ILE A 16 4.13 5.16 7.87
C ILE A 16 3.80 6.60 8.25
N GLY A 17 2.54 6.99 8.06
CA GLY A 17 1.99 8.27 8.50
C GLY A 17 2.10 8.42 10.01
N LYS A 18 2.36 9.64 10.46
CA LYS A 18 2.57 9.96 11.87
C LYS A 18 1.35 9.59 12.71
N THR A 19 0.14 9.86 12.23
CA THR A 19 -1.09 9.63 13.01
C THR A 19 -1.40 8.15 13.22
N ILE A 20 -0.94 7.27 12.33
CA ILE A 20 -1.18 5.82 12.40
C ILE A 20 0.02 5.02 12.91
N SER A 21 1.14 5.67 13.18
CA SER A 21 2.41 5.03 13.57
C SER A 21 2.28 4.09 14.78
N HIS A 22 1.50 4.47 15.78
CA HIS A 22 1.24 3.68 16.98
C HIS A 22 0.51 2.36 16.68
N ASP A 23 -0.25 2.31 15.58
CA ASP A 23 -1.06 1.16 15.16
C ASP A 23 -0.46 0.36 14.00
N ALA A 24 0.56 0.90 13.34
CA ALA A 24 1.12 0.36 12.10
C ALA A 24 1.50 -1.12 12.21
N LYS A 25 2.16 -1.53 13.31
CA LYS A 25 2.54 -2.94 13.52
C LYS A 25 1.32 -3.88 13.52
N ALA A 26 0.24 -3.48 14.19
CA ALA A 26 -0.98 -4.29 14.24
C ALA A 26 -1.68 -4.33 12.88
N ILE A 27 -1.71 -3.20 12.15
CA ILE A 27 -2.27 -3.13 10.81
C ILE A 27 -1.49 -4.01 9.83
N LEU A 28 -0.16 -3.92 9.81
CA LEU A 28 0.70 -4.73 8.93
C LEU A 28 0.56 -6.23 9.23
N ARG A 29 0.38 -6.61 10.50
CA ARG A 29 0.06 -7.99 10.86
C ARG A 29 -1.30 -8.43 10.31
N GLY A 30 -2.31 -7.58 10.39
CA GLY A 30 -3.65 -7.85 9.84
C GLY A 30 -3.69 -7.92 8.32
N VAL A 31 -2.82 -7.15 7.66
CA VAL A 31 -2.61 -7.24 6.20
C VAL A 31 -2.05 -8.61 5.81
N ARG A 32 -1.05 -9.13 6.53
CA ARG A 32 -0.49 -10.48 6.30
C ARG A 32 -1.46 -11.61 6.63
N HIS A 33 -2.40 -11.36 7.53
CA HIS A 33 -3.34 -12.36 8.04
C HIS A 33 -4.77 -11.81 8.01
N PRO A 34 -5.53 -12.04 6.92
CA PRO A 34 -6.77 -11.31 6.68
C PRO A 34 -7.92 -11.54 7.66
N PHE A 35 -7.72 -12.43 8.62
CA PHE A 35 -8.68 -12.69 9.69
C PHE A 35 -8.44 -11.79 10.93
N ILE A 36 -7.39 -10.96 10.93
CA ILE A 36 -6.94 -10.14 12.09
C ILE A 36 -6.91 -8.63 11.76
N TRP A 37 -7.82 -8.13 10.91
CA TRP A 37 -7.83 -6.70 10.57
C TRP A 37 -8.24 -5.86 11.77
N LYS A 38 -7.41 -4.89 12.15
CA LYS A 38 -7.78 -3.90 13.16
C LYS A 38 -9.00 -3.11 12.67
N LYS A 39 -10.04 -3.02 13.51
CA LYS A 39 -11.20 -2.14 13.28
C LYS A 39 -10.72 -0.68 13.36
N GLY A 40 -11.00 0.11 12.33
CA GLY A 40 -10.63 1.53 12.26
C GLY A 40 -10.50 2.03 10.82
N LEU A 41 -10.61 3.35 10.64
CA LEU A 41 -10.31 4.00 9.36
C LEU A 41 -8.79 4.22 9.25
N TRP A 42 -8.22 3.70 8.17
CA TRP A 42 -6.85 3.93 7.75
C TRP A 42 -6.79 3.70 6.24
N TYR A 43 -5.69 4.11 5.61
CA TYR A 43 -5.50 4.01 4.16
C TYR A 43 -4.20 3.29 3.85
N GLY A 44 -4.26 2.32 2.95
CA GLY A 44 -3.10 1.68 2.34
C GLY A 44 -2.78 2.36 1.02
N ILE A 45 -1.51 2.70 0.82
CA ILE A 45 -0.97 3.14 -0.46
C ILE A 45 -0.34 1.91 -1.08
N THR A 46 -0.83 1.48 -2.24
CA THR A 46 -0.34 0.26 -2.91
C THR A 46 0.11 0.55 -4.34
N THR A 47 0.89 -0.36 -4.92
CA THR A 47 0.97 -0.47 -6.38
C THR A 47 -0.43 -0.74 -6.96
N SER A 48 -0.54 -0.61 -8.28
CA SER A 48 -1.80 -0.67 -9.00
C SER A 48 -1.76 -1.77 -10.07
N CYS A 49 -2.92 -2.37 -10.37
CA CYS A 49 -3.05 -3.34 -11.45
C CYS A 49 -3.47 -2.70 -12.79
N GLY A 50 -3.77 -1.40 -12.82
CA GLY A 50 -4.19 -0.68 -14.02
C GLY A 50 -3.01 -0.03 -14.74
N LYS A 51 -2.96 -0.12 -16.07
CA LYS A 51 -1.88 0.47 -16.88
C LYS A 51 -1.79 2.00 -16.76
N ASP A 52 -2.93 2.65 -16.54
CA ASP A 52 -3.03 4.13 -16.46
C ASP A 52 -3.01 4.64 -15.01
N VAL A 53 -2.85 3.76 -14.03
CA VAL A 53 -2.84 4.11 -12.61
C VAL A 53 -1.54 3.65 -11.99
N ILE A 54 -0.81 4.57 -11.37
CA ILE A 54 0.51 4.29 -10.78
C ILE A 54 0.36 3.67 -9.38
N MET A 55 -0.54 4.21 -8.56
CA MET A 55 -0.79 3.76 -7.19
C MET A 55 -2.28 3.83 -6.87
N TYR A 56 -2.73 2.95 -5.97
CA TYR A 56 -4.02 3.10 -5.32
C TYR A 56 -3.87 3.69 -3.91
N ILE A 57 -4.85 4.49 -3.51
CA ILE A 57 -5.10 4.81 -2.10
C ILE A 57 -6.39 4.10 -1.72
N LEU A 58 -6.27 3.03 -0.94
CA LEU A 58 -7.38 2.17 -0.56
C LEU A 58 -7.68 2.35 0.92
N SER A 59 -8.92 2.66 1.26
CA SER A 59 -9.35 2.62 2.66
C SER A 59 -9.22 1.20 3.22
N SER A 60 -9.16 1.09 4.54
CA SER A 60 -9.15 -0.21 5.23
C SER A 60 -10.31 -1.11 4.80
N ARG A 61 -11.44 -0.53 4.39
CA ARG A 61 -12.61 -1.25 3.85
C ARG A 61 -12.36 -1.79 2.45
N GLU A 62 -11.79 -0.99 1.56
CA GLU A 62 -11.47 -1.42 0.18
C GLU A 62 -10.39 -2.50 0.18
N MET A 63 -9.37 -2.34 1.03
CA MET A 63 -8.31 -3.33 1.23
C MET A 63 -8.84 -4.72 1.67
N ARG A 64 -10.07 -4.80 2.19
CA ARG A 64 -10.72 -6.07 2.55
C ARG A 64 -11.52 -6.71 1.41
N GLN A 65 -11.67 -6.02 0.28
CA GLN A 65 -12.38 -6.58 -0.86
C GLN A 65 -11.53 -7.64 -1.55
N LYS A 66 -12.18 -8.73 -1.96
CA LYS A 66 -11.50 -9.87 -2.61
C LYS A 66 -10.68 -9.46 -3.83
N PHE A 67 -11.14 -8.46 -4.57
CA PHE A 67 -10.40 -7.93 -5.71
C PHE A 67 -8.99 -7.48 -5.27
N TYR A 68 -8.87 -6.53 -4.36
CA TYR A 68 -7.56 -6.01 -3.94
C TYR A 68 -6.70 -7.02 -3.16
N GLN A 69 -7.31 -8.04 -2.53
CA GLN A 69 -6.55 -9.10 -1.84
C GLN A 69 -5.94 -10.15 -2.77
N ASN A 70 -6.55 -10.34 -3.94
CA ASN A 70 -6.18 -11.39 -4.90
C ASN A 70 -5.46 -10.83 -6.14
N ASN A 71 -5.31 -9.51 -6.25
CA ASN A 71 -4.41 -8.90 -7.21
C ASN A 71 -3.07 -8.68 -6.49
N ASP A 72 -1.97 -8.98 -7.17
CA ASP A 72 -0.60 -8.92 -6.66
C ASP A 72 -0.15 -7.49 -6.37
N LEU A 73 -0.76 -6.87 -5.36
CA LEU A 73 -0.53 -5.49 -4.99
C LEU A 73 0.52 -5.42 -3.88
N LYS A 74 1.44 -4.49 -4.00
CA LYS A 74 2.47 -4.23 -3.01
C LYS A 74 2.08 -3.04 -2.15
N LEU A 75 2.03 -3.20 -0.84
CA LEU A 75 1.75 -2.12 0.11
C LEU A 75 3.02 -1.28 0.34
N LEU A 76 2.96 -0.02 -0.09
CA LEU A 76 4.05 0.95 -0.06
C LEU A 76 3.95 1.92 1.13
N GLY A 77 2.74 2.13 1.65
CA GLY A 77 2.53 3.01 2.79
C GLY A 77 1.22 2.82 3.54
N LEU A 78 1.18 3.35 4.77
CA LEU A 78 0.00 3.41 5.63
C LEU A 78 -0.23 4.83 6.13
N ALA A 79 -1.47 5.28 6.08
CA ALA A 79 -1.88 6.59 6.57
C ALA A 79 -3.11 6.50 7.49
N GLY A 80 -3.20 7.38 8.49
CA GLY A 80 -4.38 7.49 9.34
C GLY A 80 -5.43 8.45 8.79
N SER A 81 -5.09 9.24 7.76
CA SER A 81 -5.98 10.18 7.09
C SER A 81 -5.70 10.28 5.60
N MET A 82 -6.66 10.78 4.82
CA MET A 82 -6.47 11.01 3.39
C MET A 82 -5.36 12.03 3.11
N LYS A 83 -5.23 13.06 3.97
CA LYS A 83 -4.17 14.06 3.86
C LYS A 83 -2.78 13.41 3.95
N GLU A 84 -2.55 12.59 4.97
CA GLU A 84 -1.28 11.87 5.11
C GLU A 84 -1.06 10.88 3.96
N ALA A 85 -2.11 10.27 3.43
CA ALA A 85 -1.98 9.40 2.27
C ALA A 85 -1.45 10.15 1.05
N TYR A 86 -1.96 11.36 0.79
CA TYR A 86 -1.44 12.22 -0.28
C TYR A 86 0.00 12.68 -0.02
N GLU A 87 0.36 13.00 1.22
CA GLU A 87 1.75 13.35 1.58
C GLU A 87 2.71 12.18 1.31
N ILE A 88 2.32 10.95 1.63
CA ILE A 88 3.09 9.74 1.33
C ILE A 88 3.22 9.54 -0.18
N VAL A 89 2.12 9.64 -0.93
CA VAL A 89 2.14 9.51 -2.40
C VAL A 89 3.07 10.54 -3.02
N LEU A 90 2.97 11.81 -2.62
CA LEU A 90 3.85 12.87 -3.11
C LEU A 90 5.32 12.54 -2.85
N LYS A 91 5.64 12.04 -1.65
CA LYS A 91 7.01 11.67 -1.29
C LYS A 91 7.52 10.50 -2.12
N LEU A 92 6.71 9.46 -2.33
CA LEU A 92 7.04 8.33 -3.21
C LEU A 92 7.33 8.81 -4.64
N VAL A 93 6.48 9.70 -5.17
CA VAL A 93 6.65 10.26 -6.52
C VAL A 93 7.94 11.08 -6.62
N GLN A 94 8.22 11.92 -5.62
CA GLN A 94 9.45 12.71 -5.58
C GLN A 94 10.70 11.83 -5.49
N MET A 95 10.64 10.71 -4.74
CA MET A 95 11.76 9.78 -4.66
C MET A 95 12.03 9.07 -5.99
N GLY A 96 10.98 8.61 -6.68
CA GLY A 96 11.11 8.04 -8.02
C GLY A 96 11.65 9.05 -9.03
N TYR A 97 11.17 10.30 -8.98
CA TYR A 97 11.68 11.40 -9.80
C TYR A 97 13.18 11.66 -9.56
N ASN A 98 13.58 11.80 -8.30
CA ASN A 98 14.98 12.05 -7.92
C ASN A 98 15.92 10.87 -8.21
N SER A 99 15.38 9.71 -8.55
CA SER A 99 16.12 8.52 -8.96
C SER A 99 16.16 8.35 -10.49
N ASP A 100 15.76 9.37 -11.26
CA ASP A 100 15.61 9.37 -12.73
C ASP A 100 14.60 8.33 -13.27
N CYS A 101 13.69 7.84 -12.42
CA CYS A 101 12.70 6.80 -12.78
C CYS A 101 11.32 7.36 -13.16
N ILE A 102 11.19 8.63 -13.56
CA ILE A 102 9.87 9.27 -13.78
C ILE A 102 9.02 8.54 -14.84
N TYR A 103 9.64 8.06 -15.92
CA TYR A 103 8.95 7.33 -16.99
C TYR A 103 8.73 5.84 -16.67
N GLU A 104 9.40 5.33 -15.63
CA GLU A 104 9.39 3.93 -15.20
C GLU A 104 8.89 3.81 -13.76
N MET A 105 7.97 4.69 -13.36
CA MET A 105 7.52 4.78 -11.96
C MET A 105 6.92 3.45 -11.46
N ASN A 106 6.21 2.71 -12.31
CA ASN A 106 5.69 1.40 -11.93
C ASN A 106 6.81 0.42 -11.55
N ASP A 107 7.88 0.36 -12.36
CA ASP A 107 9.02 -0.52 -12.11
C ASP A 107 9.82 -0.09 -10.87
N TYR A 108 9.89 1.22 -10.62
CA TYR A 108 10.48 1.77 -9.40
C TYR A 108 9.70 1.33 -8.15
N LEU A 109 8.37 1.47 -8.15
CA LEU A 109 7.53 1.14 -7.00
C LEU A 109 7.49 -0.37 -6.70
N GLU A 110 7.57 -1.21 -7.73
CA GLU A 110 7.73 -2.66 -7.56
C GLU A 110 9.05 -3.04 -6.86
N LYS A 111 10.09 -2.21 -6.98
CA LYS A 111 11.41 -2.41 -6.33
C LYS A 111 11.60 -1.65 -5.01
N PHE A 112 10.69 -0.74 -4.67
CA PHE A 112 10.72 0.06 -3.44
C PHE A 112 10.82 -0.79 -2.17
#